data_AF-A0A101J475-F1
#
_entry.id   AF-A0A101J475-F1
#
_cell.length_a   1.000
_cell.length_b   1.000
_cell.length_c   1.000
_cell.angle_alpha   90.00
_cell.angle_beta   90.00
_cell.angle_gamma   90.00
#
_symmetry.space_group_name_H-M   'P 1'
#
loop_
_entity.id
_entity.type
_entity.pdbx_description
1 polymer ?
#
loop_
_entity_poly.entity_id
_entity_poly.type
_entity_poly.pdbx_seq_one_letter_code
_entity_poly.pdbx_strand_id
1 'polypeptide(L)'
;VQTGMEKIARSLSLPVIYLDIEKVKRGFYRGRFVLLSSDASSEKEHAVTERYMRSLEKTVLRAPAYYLWSHNLWKFGKAMEPSR
;
A
#
# COMPACT_ATOMS: atom_id res chain seq x y z
N VAL A 1 -7.98 -2.72 -8.59
CA VAL A 1 -7.16 -2.56 -7.36
C VAL A 1 -6.13 -3.69 -7.33
N GLN A 2 -4.85 -3.41 -7.06
CA GLN A 2 -3.85 -4.48 -6.93
C GLN A 2 -4.00 -5.16 -5.57
N THR A 3 -4.32 -6.45 -5.56
CA THR A 3 -4.55 -7.24 -4.33
C THR A 3 -3.60 -8.44 -4.23
N GLY A 4 -2.56 -8.51 -5.07
CA GLY A 4 -1.67 -9.68 -5.15
C GLY A 4 -0.94 -9.96 -3.84
N MET A 5 -0.42 -8.92 -3.19
CA MET A 5 0.27 -9.03 -1.91
C MET A 5 -0.65 -9.59 -0.81
N GLU A 6 -1.86 -9.07 -0.69
CA GLU A 6 -2.83 -9.57 0.28
C GLU A 6 -3.25 -11.01 0.00
N LYS A 7 -3.48 -11.38 -1.27
CA LYS A 7 -3.82 -12.76 -1.64
C LYS A 7 -2.73 -13.75 -1.23
N ILE A 8 -1.47 -13.43 -1.49
CA ILE A 8 -0.32 -14.25 -1.10
C ILE A 8 -0.25 -14.37 0.42
N ALA A 9 -0.29 -13.22 1.13
CA ALA A 9 -0.21 -13.20 2.58
C ALA A 9 -1.36 -13.98 3.24
N ARG A 10 -2.58 -13.86 2.72
CA ARG A 10 -3.76 -14.58 3.17
C ARG A 10 -3.62 -16.10 2.95
N SER A 11 -3.17 -16.51 1.76
CA SER A 11 -3.00 -17.95 1.44
C SER A 11 -1.94 -18.65 2.28
N LEU A 12 -0.95 -17.89 2.77
CA LEU A 12 0.19 -18.40 3.52
C LEU A 12 0.11 -18.05 5.01
N SER A 13 -0.99 -17.43 5.47
CA SER A 13 -1.18 -16.97 6.86
C SER A 13 -0.02 -16.13 7.38
N LEU A 14 0.47 -15.21 6.54
CA LEU A 14 1.66 -14.41 6.82
C LEU A 14 1.31 -13.07 7.49
N PRO A 15 2.18 -12.55 8.37
CA PRO A 15 2.12 -11.17 8.80
C PRO A 15 2.45 -10.23 7.64
N VAL A 16 1.85 -9.05 7.65
CA VAL A 16 2.11 -7.99 6.67
C VAL A 16 2.62 -6.75 7.40
N ILE A 17 3.79 -6.29 6.98
CA ILE A 17 4.47 -5.12 7.53
C ILE A 17 4.66 -4.10 6.42
N TYR A 18 4.27 -2.86 6.69
CA TYR A 18 4.57 -1.71 5.85
C TYR A 18 5.89 -1.06 6.28
N LEU A 19 6.77 -0.81 5.33
CA LEU A 19 7.99 -0.05 5.56
C LEU A 19 7.74 1.42 5.20
N ASP A 20 7.60 2.25 6.22
CA ASP A 20 7.47 3.69 6.08
C ASP A 20 8.86 4.35 6.01
N ILE A 21 9.21 4.91 4.85
CA ILE A 21 10.52 5.52 4.60
C ILE A 21 10.42 7.04 4.60
N GLU A 22 11.32 7.68 5.33
CA GLU A 22 11.45 9.12 5.43
C GLU A 22 12.90 9.53 5.11
N LYS A 23 13.08 10.41 4.12
CA LYS A 23 14.38 11.01 3.83
C LYS A 23 14.62 12.14 4.83
N VAL A 24 15.59 11.97 5.72
CA VAL A 24 15.91 12.96 6.76
C VAL A 24 16.87 14.02 6.19
N LYS A 25 17.89 13.60 5.45
CA LYS A 25 18.84 14.46 4.72
C LYS A 25 19.52 13.68 3.59
N ARG A 26 20.37 14.31 2.80
CA ARG A 26 21.08 13.65 1.69
C ARG A 26 21.88 12.45 2.21
N GLY A 27 21.56 11.25 1.72
CA GLY A 27 22.22 10.00 2.12
C GLY A 27 21.71 9.38 3.43
N PHE A 28 20.72 9.98 4.10
CA PHE A 28 20.19 9.47 5.36
C PHE A 28 18.68 9.28 5.28
N TYR A 29 18.26 8.04 5.48
CA TYR A 29 16.87 7.61 5.47
C TYR A 29 16.52 6.99 6.81
N ARG A 30 15.30 7.24 7.27
CA ARG A 30 14.70 6.59 8.43
C ARG A 30 13.62 5.65 7.92
N GLY A 31 13.75 4.36 8.22
CA GLY A 31 12.71 3.36 8.01
C GLY A 31 11.96 3.08 9.30
N ARG A 32 10.63 3.01 9.24
CA ARG A 32 9.79 2.51 10.34
C ARG A 32 9.01 1.31 9.85
N PHE A 33 9.08 0.21 10.60
CA PHE A 33 8.25 -0.97 10.36
C PHE A 33 6.89 -0.76 11.05
N VAL A 34 5.83 -0.82 10.27
CA VAL A 34 4.44 -0.68 10.74
C VAL A 34 3.73 -2.00 10.47
N LEU A 35 3.33 -2.68 11.55
CA LEU A 35 2.53 -3.91 11.41
C LEU A 35 1.15 -3.54 10.85
N LEU A 36 0.82 -4.04 9.66
CA LEU A 36 -0.51 -3.89 9.08
C LEU A 36 -1.44 -5.02 9.50
N SER A 37 -0.91 -6.24 9.60
CA SER A 37 -1.61 -7.41 10.14
C SER A 37 -0.61 -8.42 10.68
N SER A 38 -0.90 -9.06 11.81
CA SER A 38 -0.12 -10.17 12.34
C SER A 38 -0.40 -11.50 11.66
N ASP A 39 -1.57 -11.63 11.03
CA ASP A 39 -2.00 -12.81 10.28
C ASP A 39 -3.07 -12.40 9.25
N ALA A 40 -2.67 -12.29 7.99
CA ALA A 40 -3.56 -11.88 6.91
C ALA A 40 -4.68 -12.90 6.59
N SER A 41 -4.59 -14.15 7.07
CA SER A 41 -5.65 -15.16 6.90
C SER A 41 -6.90 -14.85 7.73
N SER A 42 -6.70 -14.21 8.88
CA SER A 42 -7.75 -13.84 9.84
C SER A 42 -8.49 -12.54 9.49
N GLU A 43 -7.94 -11.77 8.54
CA GLU A 43 -8.46 -10.45 8.20
C GLU A 43 -9.65 -10.52 7.24
N LYS A 44 -10.46 -9.46 7.20
CA LYS A 44 -11.48 -9.30 6.15
C LYS A 44 -10.82 -9.08 4.79
N GLU A 45 -11.47 -9.56 3.74
CA GLU A 45 -11.01 -9.30 2.37
C GLU A 45 -10.84 -7.79 2.13
N HIS A 46 -9.72 -7.43 1.51
CA HIS A 46 -9.22 -6.09 1.22
C HIS A 46 -8.79 -5.24 2.43
N ALA A 47 -8.95 -5.71 3.67
CA ALA A 47 -8.64 -4.89 4.85
C ALA A 47 -7.15 -4.60 5.01
N VAL A 48 -6.27 -5.50 4.57
CA VAL A 48 -4.82 -5.29 4.59
C VAL A 48 -4.41 -4.32 3.49
N THR A 49 -4.96 -4.48 2.28
CA THR A 49 -4.75 -3.58 1.15
C THR A 49 -5.22 -2.17 1.49
N GLU A 50 -6.38 -2.01 2.13
CA GLU A 50 -6.88 -0.69 2.55
C GLU A 50 -5.92 -0.02 3.55
N ARG A 51 -5.50 -0.75 4.60
CA ARG A 51 -4.51 -0.25 5.58
C ARG A 51 -3.20 0.16 4.90
N TYR A 52 -2.73 -0.61 3.92
CA TYR A 52 -1.57 -0.26 3.11
C TYR A 52 -1.79 1.05 2.34
N MET A 53 -2.92 1.22 1.65
CA MET A 53 -3.22 2.42 0.88
C MET A 53 -3.31 3.66 1.78
N ARG A 54 -3.94 3.55 2.96
CA ARG A 54 -3.98 4.63 3.96
C ARG A 54 -2.60 4.99 4.51
N SER A 55 -1.75 3.99 4.72
CA SER A 55 -0.37 4.22 5.17
C SER A 55 0.46 4.91 4.09
N LEU A 56 0.31 4.48 2.83
CA LEU A 56 0.95 5.11 1.68
C LEU A 56 0.47 6.55 1.48
N GLU A 57 -0.84 6.81 1.57
CA GLU A 57 -1.42 8.15 1.50
C GLU A 57 -0.77 9.09 2.53
N LYS A 58 -0.64 8.65 3.78
CA LYS A 58 0.07 9.42 4.83
C LYS A 58 1.53 9.69 4.46
N THR A 59 2.24 8.71 3.92
CA THR A 59 3.64 8.85 3.48
C THR A 59 3.78 9.88 2.35
N VAL A 60 2.89 9.82 1.36
CA VAL A 60 2.87 10.77 0.23
C VAL A 60 2.54 12.17 0.70
N LEU A 61 1.50 12.34 1.53
CA LEU A 61 1.11 13.65 2.07
C LEU A 61 2.21 14.28 2.93
N ARG A 62 2.98 13.46 3.66
CA ARG A 62 4.09 13.93 4.49
C ARG A 62 5.23 14.52 3.64
N ALA A 63 5.54 13.93 2.49
CA ALA A 63 6.64 14.39 1.63
C ALA A 63 6.35 14.11 0.13
N PRO A 64 5.44 14.88 -0.49
CA PRO A 64 4.94 14.57 -1.84
C PRO A 64 6.04 14.62 -2.89
N ALA A 65 7.07 15.45 -2.71
CA ALA A 65 8.20 15.57 -3.63
C ALA A 65 8.99 14.26 -3.83
N TYR A 66 8.88 13.28 -2.92
CA TYR A 66 9.57 11.99 -3.02
C TYR A 66 8.72 10.87 -3.61
N TYR A 67 7.46 11.14 -3.95
CA TYR A 67 6.61 10.17 -4.64
C TYR A 67 6.90 10.14 -6.15
N LEU A 68 6.75 8.97 -6.76
CA LEU A 68 6.98 8.76 -8.20
C LEU A 68 5.77 9.20 -9.03
N TRP A 69 5.53 10.51 -9.11
CA TRP A 69 4.38 11.10 -9.83
C TRP A 69 4.32 10.79 -11.33
N SER A 70 5.42 10.31 -11.93
CA SER A 70 5.43 9.81 -13.30
C SER A 70 4.60 8.54 -13.50
N HIS A 71 4.25 7.83 -12.43
CA HIS A 71 3.42 6.62 -12.50
C HIS A 71 1.94 7.00 -12.69
N ASN A 72 1.36 6.62 -13.84
CA ASN A 72 -0.07 6.79 -14.09
C ASN A 72 -0.91 5.70 -13.39
N LEU A 73 -1.15 5.89 -12.09
CA LEU A 73 -1.92 4.98 -11.25
C LEU A 73 -3.41 4.92 -11.61
N TRP A 74 -3.93 5.96 -12.26
CA TRP A 74 -5.34 6.11 -12.61
C TRP A 74 -5.65 5.66 -14.04
N LYS A 75 -4.67 5.07 -14.74
CA LYS A 75 -4.83 4.54 -16.12
C LYS A 75 -6.01 3.56 -16.26
N PHE A 76 -6.33 2.84 -15.18
CA PHE A 76 -7.43 1.87 -15.14
C PHE A 76 -8.69 2.44 -14.45
N GLY A 77 -8.94 3.74 -14.61
CA GLY A 77 -10.15 4.40 -14.14
C GLY A 77 -11.37 3.99 -14.97
N LYS A 78 -12.28 3.23 -14.36
CA LYS A 78 -13.57 2.73 -14.89
C LYS A 78 -13.44 1.83 -16.13
N ALA A 79 -13.62 0.52 -15.93
CA ALA A 79 -14.37 -0.22 -16.95
C ALA A 79 -15.78 0.41 -16.95
N MET A 80 -16.09 1.15 -17.99
CA MET A 80 -17.44 1.62 -18.29
C MET A 80 -18.33 0.36 -18.30
N GLU A 81 -19.35 0.31 -17.43
CA GLU A 81 -20.35 -0.75 -17.56
C GLU A 81 -20.87 -0.73 -18.99
N PRO A 82 -20.93 -1.86 -19.72
CA PRO A 82 -21.57 -1.88 -21.02
C PRO A 82 -23.04 -1.51 -20.78
N SER A 83 -23.49 -0.44 -21.43
CA SER A 83 -24.89 0.02 -21.35
C SER A 83 -25.81 -1.17 -21.60
N ARG A 84 -26.67 -1.48 -20.62
CA ARG A 84 -27.83 -2.32 -20.86
C ARG A 84 -28.88 -1.55 -21.64
#